data_AF-A0A1W2M3U5-F1
#
_entry.id   AF-A0A1W2M3U5-F1
#
_cell.length_a   1.000
_cell.length_b   1.000
_cell.length_c   1.000
_cell.angle_alpha   90.00
_cell.angle_beta   90.00
_cell.angle_gamma   90.00
#
_symmetry.space_group_name_H-M   'P 1'
#
loop_
_entity.id
_entity.type
_entity.pdbx_description
1 polymer ?
#
loop_
_entity_poly.entity_id
_entity_poly.type
_entity_poly.pdbx_seq_one_letter_code
_entity_poly.pdbx_strand_id
1 'polypeptide(L)'
;MTGPRADLAPGELLIAHARVRARDLGRRLESTMVDRQLYDELRRFLDDVGFPACDALEALADSDDRELRKRLHQVLGIEAP
;
A
#
# COMPACT_ATOMS: atom_id res chain seq x y z
N MET A 1 -8.31 11.93 -17.70
CA MET A 1 -7.03 12.57 -18.05
C MET A 1 -5.97 12.02 -17.10
N THR A 2 -5.12 11.11 -17.57
CA THR A 2 -4.04 10.52 -16.77
C THR A 2 -2.90 11.52 -16.71
N GLY A 3 -2.76 12.20 -15.57
CA GLY A 3 -1.60 13.06 -15.28
C GLY A 3 -0.28 12.30 -15.37
N PRO A 4 0.87 13.01 -15.34
CA PRO A 4 2.18 12.41 -15.50
C PRO A 4 2.32 11.27 -14.49
N ARG A 5 2.60 10.06 -14.98
CA ARG A 5 3.02 8.94 -14.12
C ARG A 5 4.32 9.42 -13.48
N ALA A 6 4.23 9.98 -12.28
CA ALA A 6 5.40 10.28 -11.47
C ALA A 6 6.17 8.96 -11.34
N ASP A 7 7.44 8.95 -11.73
CA ASP A 7 8.31 7.82 -11.49
C ASP A 7 8.46 7.66 -9.99
N LEU A 8 7.66 6.74 -9.42
CA LEU A 8 7.65 6.45 -8.00
C LEU A 8 8.97 5.76 -7.63
N ALA A 9 9.54 6.15 -6.49
CA ALA A 9 10.69 5.46 -5.93
C ALA A 9 10.32 4.01 -5.56
N PRO A 10 11.31 3.09 -5.45
CA PRO A 10 11.03 1.69 -5.13
C PRO A 10 10.19 1.47 -3.87
N GLY A 11 10.42 2.25 -2.81
CA GLY A 11 9.61 2.19 -1.57
C GLY A 11 8.17 2.66 -1.79
N GLU A 12 7.96 3.71 -2.58
CA GLU A 12 6.63 4.23 -2.93
C GLU A 12 5.83 3.24 -3.78
N LEU A 13 6.50 2.55 -4.72
CA LEU A 13 5.90 1.46 -5.50
C LEU A 13 5.47 0.28 -4.61
N LEU A 14 6.29 -0.08 -3.63
CA LEU A 14 5.99 -1.14 -2.67
C LEU A 14 4.73 -0.83 -1.87
N ILE A 15 4.61 0.41 -1.35
CA ILE A 15 3.44 0.89 -0.62
C ILE A 15 2.19 0.87 -1.52
N ALA A 16 2.29 1.39 -2.75
CA ALA A 16 1.18 1.41 -3.69
C ALA A 16 0.68 -0.01 -4.03
N HIS A 17 1.60 -0.94 -4.27
CA HIS A 17 1.29 -2.34 -4.55
C HIS A 17 0.63 -3.02 -3.33
N ALA A 18 1.19 -2.84 -2.13
CA ALA A 18 0.63 -3.39 -0.90
C ALA A 18 -0.80 -2.93 -0.67
N ARG A 19 -1.10 -1.65 -0.93
CA ARG A 19 -2.45 -1.08 -0.81
C ARG A 19 -3.45 -1.72 -1.78
N VAL A 20 -3.08 -1.93 -3.04
CA VAL A 20 -3.96 -2.59 -4.03
C VAL A 20 -4.29 -4.01 -3.56
N ARG A 21 -3.28 -4.75 -3.14
CA ARG A 21 -3.43 -6.14 -2.71
C ARG A 21 -4.21 -6.27 -1.39
N ALA A 22 -3.99 -5.36 -0.44
CA ALA A 22 -4.77 -5.29 0.81
C ALA A 22 -6.26 -5.04 0.54
N ARG A 23 -6.60 -4.16 -0.42
CA ARG A 23 -8.00 -3.90 -0.80
C ARG A 23 -8.67 -5.13 -1.40
N ASP A 24 -7.96 -5.87 -2.25
CA ASP A 24 -8.47 -7.10 -2.85
C ASP A 24 -8.74 -8.18 -1.79
N LEU A 25 -7.78 -8.39 -0.88
CA LEU A 25 -7.92 -9.32 0.24
C LEU A 25 -9.05 -8.90 1.20
N GLY A 26 -9.18 -7.60 1.49
CA GLY A 26 -10.28 -7.08 2.31
C GLY A 26 -11.65 -7.36 1.70
N ARG A 27 -11.84 -7.13 0.40
CA ARG A 27 -13.10 -7.45 -0.29
C ARG A 27 -13.42 -8.94 -0.28
N ARG A 28 -12.41 -9.79 -0.40
CA ARG A 28 -12.59 -11.25 -0.32
C ARG A 28 -13.00 -11.68 1.08
N LEU A 29 -12.44 -11.06 2.12
CA LEU A 29 -12.83 -11.29 3.51
C LEU A 29 -14.26 -10.85 3.82
N GLU A 30 -14.73 -9.75 3.21
CA GLU A 30 -16.12 -9.29 3.35
C GLU A 30 -17.14 -10.24 2.70
N SER A 31 -16.72 -11.00 1.69
CA SER A 31 -17.61 -11.83 0.86
C SER A 31 -17.52 -13.33 1.12
N THR A 32 -16.52 -13.79 1.89
CA THR A 32 -16.22 -15.22 2.07
C THR A 32 -15.96 -15.54 3.55
N MET A 33 -16.45 -16.68 4.04
CA MET A 33 -16.04 -17.19 5.35
C MET A 33 -14.53 -17.48 5.32
N VAL A 34 -13.83 -17.08 6.38
CA VAL A 34 -12.39 -17.32 6.49
C VAL A 34 -12.13 -18.82 6.55
N ASP A 35 -11.46 -19.34 5.52
CA ASP A 35 -10.93 -20.71 5.49
C ASP A 35 -9.41 -20.71 5.68
N ARG A 36 -8.85 -21.92 5.79
CA ARG A 36 -7.40 -22.10 6.00
C ARG A 36 -6.58 -21.54 4.85
N GLN A 37 -7.06 -21.64 3.61
CA GLN A 37 -6.35 -21.15 2.44
C GLN A 37 -6.28 -19.62 2.44
N LEU A 38 -7.40 -18.95 2.73
CA LEU A 38 -7.47 -17.50 2.84
C LEU A 38 -6.62 -16.99 4.01
N TYR A 39 -6.59 -17.71 5.13
CA TYR A 39 -5.70 -17.39 6.25
C TYR A 39 -4.22 -17.48 5.86
N ASP A 40 -3.81 -18.55 5.19
CA ASP A 40 -2.43 -18.72 4.72
C ASP A 40 -2.05 -17.64 3.69
N GLU A 41 -2.99 -17.24 2.83
CA GLU A 41 -2.80 -16.16 1.87
C GLU A 41 -2.64 -14.79 2.55
N LEU A 42 -3.46 -14.49 3.57
CA LEU A 42 -3.33 -13.28 4.38
C LEU A 42 -1.98 -13.24 5.09
N ARG A 43 -1.57 -14.36 5.68
CA ARG A 43 -0.29 -14.45 6.38
C ARG A 43 0.87 -14.17 5.44
N ARG A 44 0.91 -14.84 4.28
CA ARG A 44 1.94 -14.57 3.25
C ARG A 44 1.89 -13.13 2.76
N PHE A 45 0.70 -12.57 2.57
CA PHE A 45 0.57 -11.17 2.19
C PHE A 45 1.19 -10.24 3.25
N LEU A 46 0.89 -10.45 4.53
CA LEU A 46 1.44 -9.64 5.61
C LEU A 46 2.97 -9.75 5.66
N ASP A 47 3.49 -10.99 5.63
CA ASP A 47 4.93 -11.26 5.72
C ASP A 47 5.72 -10.71 4.50
N ASP A 48 5.22 -10.95 3.28
CA ASP A 48 5.97 -10.66 2.05
C ASP A 48 5.76 -9.23 1.53
N VAL A 49 4.64 -8.59 1.90
CA VAL A 49 4.23 -7.31 1.28
C VAL A 49 3.73 -6.29 2.31
N GLY A 50 2.90 -6.70 3.27
CA GLY A 50 2.29 -5.81 4.24
C GLY A 50 3.31 -5.12 5.14
N PHE A 51 4.11 -5.89 5.89
CA PHE A 51 5.13 -5.35 6.79
C PHE A 51 6.23 -4.59 6.03
N PRO A 52 6.81 -5.09 4.93
CA PRO A 52 7.80 -4.33 4.16
C PRO A 52 7.27 -2.97 3.65
N ALA A 53 5.99 -2.90 3.30
CA ALA A 53 5.37 -1.63 2.90
C ALA A 53 5.17 -0.67 4.08
N CYS A 54 4.87 -1.17 5.29
CA CYS A 54 4.85 -0.35 6.49
C CYS A 54 6.23 0.22 6.81
N ASP A 55 7.28 -0.61 6.74
CA ASP A 55 8.66 -0.16 6.97
C ASP A 55 9.06 0.92 5.95
N ALA A 56 8.68 0.73 4.68
CA ALA A 56 8.91 1.73 3.63
C ALA A 56 8.12 3.03 3.87
N LEU A 57 6.92 2.94 4.43
CA LEU A 57 6.08 4.09 4.77
C LEU A 57 6.67 4.88 5.95
N GLU A 58 7.18 4.20 6.97
CA GLU A 58 7.88 4.82 8.10
C GLU A 58 9.16 5.53 7.64
N ALA A 59 9.98 4.85 6.82
CA ALA A 59 11.19 5.45 6.25
C ALA A 59 10.88 6.66 5.35
N LEU A 60 9.75 6.65 4.66
CA LEU A 60 9.28 7.80 3.87
C LEU A 60 8.82 8.93 4.79
N ALA A 61 8.12 8.62 5.89
CA ALA A 61 7.62 9.59 6.86
C ALA A 61 8.74 10.36 7.58
N ASP A 62 9.93 9.76 7.69
CA ASP A 62 11.13 10.42 8.24
C ASP A 62 11.76 11.45 7.27
N SER A 63 11.23 11.62 6.06
CA SER A 63 11.68 12.62 5.06
C SER A 63 10.88 13.93 5.12
N ASP A 64 11.49 15.03 4.68
CA ASP A 64 11.01 16.42 4.85
C ASP A 64 9.50 16.66 4.52
N ASP A 65 8.84 17.42 5.40
CA ASP A 65 7.41 17.29 5.77
C ASP A 65 6.41 17.73 4.68
N ARG A 66 6.80 18.65 3.78
CA ARG A 66 5.91 19.23 2.76
C ARG A 66 5.79 18.38 1.49
N GLU A 67 6.91 17.89 0.98
CA GLU A 67 6.94 17.03 -0.21
C GLU A 67 6.46 15.62 0.14
N LEU A 68 6.72 15.18 1.38
CA LEU A 68 6.17 13.96 1.97
C LEU A 68 4.64 13.92 1.87
N ARG A 69 3.95 14.99 2.31
CA ARG A 69 2.49 15.02 2.31
C ARG A 69 1.93 14.85 0.90
N LYS A 70 2.49 15.56 -0.08
CA LYS A 70 2.09 15.45 -1.50
C LYS A 70 2.36 14.06 -2.08
N ARG A 71 3.51 13.46 -1.76
CA ARG A 71 3.87 12.09 -2.18
C ARG A 71 2.99 11.02 -1.52
N LEU A 72 2.72 11.14 -0.23
CA LEU A 72 1.78 10.27 0.48
C LEU A 72 0.39 10.32 -0.17
N HIS A 73 -0.11 11.51 -0.52
CA HIS A 73 -1.37 11.64 -1.26
C HIS A 73 -1.35 10.89 -2.61
N GLN A 74 -0.25 10.97 -3.36
CA GLN A 74 -0.10 10.24 -4.63
C GLN A 74 -0.05 8.73 -4.44
N VAL A 75 0.75 8.23 -3.49
CA VAL A 75 0.93 6.80 -3.20
C VAL A 75 -0.32 6.18 -2.57
N LEU A 76 -0.90 6.87 -1.60
CA LEU A 76 -2.14 6.48 -0.93
C LEU A 76 -3.38 6.80 -1.78
N GLY A 77 -3.22 7.40 -2.96
CA GLY A 77 -4.30 7.79 -3.88
C GLY A 77 -5.45 8.47 -3.15
N ILE A 78 -5.12 9.29 -2.14
CA ILE A 78 -6.03 10.17 -1.43
C ILE A 78 -5.92 11.46 -2.22
N GLU A 79 -6.97 11.88 -2.91
CA GLU A 79 -6.97 13.19 -3.58
C GLU A 79 -6.50 14.24 -2.56
N ALA A 80 -5.36 14.88 -2.84
CA ALA A 80 -4.89 15.97 -2.02
C ALA A 80 -5.88 17.14 -2.16
N PRO A 81 -6.33 17.76 -1.05
CA PRO A 81 -7.11 19.00 -1.14
C PRO A 81 -6.33 20.12 -1.82
#